data_AF-S0J6X3-F1
#
_entry.id   AF-S0J6X3-F1
#
_cell.length_a   1.000
_cell.length_b   1.000
_cell.length_c   1.000
_cell.angle_alpha   90.00
_cell.angle_beta   90.00
_cell.angle_gamma   90.00
#
_symmetry.space_group_name_H-M   'P 1'
#
loop_
_entity.id
_entity.type
_entity.pdbx_description
1 polymer ?
#
loop_
_entity_poly.entity_id
_entity_poly.type
_entity_poly.pdbx_seq_one_letter_code
_entity_poly.pdbx_strand_id
1 'polypeptide(L)'
;MKLLKTSEQLISHMKIKGIKFDIVKEEDAKIFLQNNNYYMKLASYRSNYDKRKSNGEYINLDFAYLQELSTIDMHLRYLILQMCLDVEHALKTKLLKDIEDNPEEDGYDIIRRFVTKYERSCQNIQKHKSSEYCRKLIEKYYPYFPV
;
A
#
# COMPACT_ATOMS: atom_id res chain seq x y z
N MET A 1 -30.45 5.88 -0.74
CA MET A 1 -29.24 5.04 -0.65
C MET A 1 -28.56 5.03 -2.02
N LYS A 2 -27.27 5.37 -2.16
CA LYS A 2 -26.57 5.28 -3.46
C LYS A 2 -26.15 3.82 -3.67
N LEU A 3 -26.67 3.18 -4.72
CA LEU A 3 -26.34 1.81 -5.08
C LEU A 3 -24.95 1.74 -5.74
N LEU A 4 -24.24 0.64 -5.52
CA LEU A 4 -22.97 0.35 -6.20
C LEU A 4 -23.25 0.18 -7.70
N LYS A 5 -22.46 0.86 -8.54
CA LYS A 5 -22.59 0.73 -9.99
C LYS A 5 -21.97 -0.59 -10.44
N THR A 6 -22.66 -1.30 -11.33
CA THR A 6 -22.08 -2.46 -12.04
C THR A 6 -21.00 -2.01 -13.01
N SER A 7 -20.13 -2.92 -13.44
CA SER A 7 -19.08 -2.60 -14.43
C SER A 7 -19.67 -2.04 -15.74
N GLU A 8 -20.83 -2.52 -16.19
CA GLU A 8 -21.53 -1.94 -17.35
C GLU A 8 -21.98 -0.49 -17.10
N GLN A 9 -22.56 -0.22 -15.92
CA GLN A 9 -22.93 1.14 -15.54
C GLN A 9 -21.71 2.07 -15.41
N LEU A 10 -20.56 1.52 -15.03
CA LEU A 10 -19.29 2.26 -14.98
C LEU A 10 -18.78 2.59 -16.38
N ILE A 11 -18.79 1.63 -17.32
CA ILE A 11 -18.42 1.85 -18.73
C ILE A 11 -19.32 2.92 -19.35
N SER A 12 -20.63 2.80 -19.21
CA SER A 12 -21.58 3.82 -19.71
C SER A 12 -21.31 5.20 -19.10
N HIS A 13 -21.02 5.27 -17.80
CA HIS A 13 -20.66 6.53 -17.15
C HIS A 13 -19.33 7.10 -17.64
N MET A 14 -18.33 6.25 -17.95
CA MET A 14 -17.06 6.68 -18.53
C MET A 14 -17.26 7.28 -19.92
N LYS A 15 -18.09 6.66 -20.77
CA LYS A 15 -18.47 7.18 -22.08
C LYS A 15 -19.16 8.55 -22.01
N ILE A 16 -20.11 8.72 -21.09
CA ILE A 16 -20.78 10.02 -20.85
C ILE A 16 -19.77 11.09 -20.43
N LYS A 17 -18.63 10.70 -19.85
CA LYS A 17 -17.54 11.61 -19.49
C LYS A 17 -16.53 11.82 -20.62
N GLY A 18 -16.77 11.32 -21.83
CA GLY A 18 -15.87 11.46 -22.97
C GLY A 18 -14.65 10.55 -22.93
N ILE A 19 -14.67 9.49 -22.12
CA ILE A 19 -13.61 8.47 -22.10
C ILE A 19 -13.87 7.48 -23.24
N LYS A 20 -12.83 7.26 -24.04
CA LYS A 20 -12.86 6.38 -25.19
C LYS A 20 -12.46 4.95 -24.84
N PHE A 21 -12.81 4.03 -25.73
CA PHE A 21 -12.52 2.59 -25.66
C PHE A 21 -11.98 2.13 -27.02
N ASP A 22 -11.11 2.95 -27.60
CA ASP A 22 -10.57 2.76 -28.96
C ASP A 22 -9.44 1.72 -28.93
N ILE A 23 -8.67 1.65 -27.84
CA ILE A 23 -7.53 0.73 -27.68
C ILE A 23 -7.93 -0.54 -26.93
N VAL A 24 -8.63 -0.38 -25.79
CA VAL A 24 -9.17 -1.49 -25.00
C VAL A 24 -10.67 -1.52 -25.19
N LYS A 25 -11.18 -2.65 -25.68
CA LYS A 25 -12.61 -2.84 -25.93
C LYS A 25 -13.40 -2.84 -24.64
N GLU A 26 -14.69 -2.54 -24.74
CA GLU A 26 -15.58 -2.45 -23.59
C GLU A 26 -15.71 -3.76 -22.82
N GLU A 27 -15.71 -4.89 -23.53
CA GLU A 27 -15.77 -6.22 -22.94
C GLU A 27 -14.53 -6.48 -22.08
N ASP A 28 -13.34 -6.16 -22.61
CA ASP A 28 -12.07 -6.31 -21.91
C ASP A 28 -11.96 -5.34 -20.73
N ALA A 29 -12.41 -4.09 -20.93
CA ALA A 29 -12.49 -3.09 -19.86
C ALA A 29 -13.46 -3.51 -18.74
N LYS A 30 -14.58 -4.15 -19.09
CA LYS A 30 -15.55 -4.68 -18.13
C LYS A 30 -14.92 -5.81 -17.29
N ILE A 31 -14.24 -6.76 -17.95
CA ILE A 31 -13.49 -7.84 -17.28
C ILE A 31 -12.43 -7.23 -16.37
N PHE A 32 -11.68 -6.23 -16.85
CA PHE A 32 -10.69 -5.53 -16.06
C PHE A 32 -11.31 -4.91 -14.80
N LEU A 33 -12.41 -4.18 -14.92
CA LEU A 33 -13.11 -3.54 -13.79
C LEU A 33 -13.71 -4.54 -12.80
N GLN A 34 -14.09 -5.75 -13.25
CA GLN A 34 -14.60 -6.81 -12.38
C GLN A 34 -13.49 -7.50 -11.58
N ASN A 35 -12.35 -7.74 -12.22
CA ASN A 35 -11.26 -8.54 -11.65
C ASN A 35 -10.20 -7.69 -10.94
N ASN A 36 -10.01 -6.45 -11.36
CA ASN A 36 -9.04 -5.52 -10.78
C ASN A 36 -9.80 -4.53 -9.89
N ASN A 37 -9.80 -4.85 -8.61
CA ASN A 37 -10.61 -4.19 -7.61
C ASN A 37 -10.17 -2.72 -7.41
N TYR A 38 -11.15 -1.81 -7.40
CA TYR A 38 -11.10 -0.33 -7.28
C TYR A 38 -11.19 0.50 -8.59
N TYR A 39 -12.41 0.60 -9.15
CA TYR A 39 -12.78 1.69 -10.08
C TYR A 39 -12.38 3.07 -9.54
N MET A 40 -12.49 3.32 -8.23
CA MET A 40 -12.10 4.62 -7.65
C MET A 40 -10.61 4.94 -7.83
N LYS A 41 -9.76 3.91 -7.77
CA LYS A 41 -8.32 4.06 -8.03
C LYS A 41 -8.07 4.31 -9.51
N LEU A 42 -8.69 3.52 -10.38
CA LEU A 42 -8.60 3.76 -11.82
C LEU A 42 -9.09 5.17 -12.21
N ALA A 43 -10.19 5.59 -11.59
CA ALA A 43 -10.85 6.86 -11.83
C ALA A 43 -10.07 8.07 -11.32
N SER A 44 -9.14 7.90 -10.37
CA SER A 44 -8.32 9.00 -9.86
C SER A 44 -7.31 9.47 -10.91
N TYR A 45 -6.76 8.56 -11.73
CA TYR A 45 -5.82 8.91 -12.80
C TYR A 45 -6.42 9.83 -13.86
N ARG A 46 -7.75 9.97 -13.91
CA ARG A 46 -8.42 10.91 -14.80
C ARG A 46 -8.13 12.37 -14.45
N SER A 47 -7.67 12.67 -13.23
CA SER A 47 -7.25 14.03 -12.86
C SER A 47 -6.06 14.53 -13.68
N ASN A 48 -5.32 13.62 -14.31
CA ASN A 48 -4.16 13.95 -15.17
C ASN A 48 -4.57 14.39 -16.58
N TYR A 49 -5.88 14.44 -16.87
CA TYR A 49 -6.40 14.76 -18.19
C TYR A 49 -7.32 15.97 -18.14
N ASP A 50 -7.17 16.84 -19.13
CA ASP A 50 -8.00 18.02 -19.29
C ASP A 50 -9.45 17.68 -19.63
N LYS A 51 -10.34 18.61 -19.28
CA LYS A 51 -11.77 18.55 -19.61
C LYS A 51 -12.16 19.72 -20.48
N ARG A 52 -13.07 19.49 -21.44
CA ARG A 52 -13.69 20.58 -22.21
C ARG A 52 -14.53 21.45 -21.28
N LYS A 53 -14.34 22.77 -21.36
CA LYS A 53 -15.09 23.74 -20.54
C LYS A 53 -16.59 23.74 -20.84
N SER A 54 -17.00 23.36 -22.05
CA SER A 54 -18.40 23.40 -22.50
C SER A 54 -19.28 22.32 -21.87
N ASN A 55 -18.80 21.08 -21.75
CA ASN A 55 -19.60 19.93 -21.31
C ASN A 55 -18.93 19.08 -20.21
N GLY A 56 -17.70 19.40 -19.81
CA GLY A 56 -16.97 18.69 -18.75
C GLY A 56 -16.49 17.29 -19.14
N GLU A 57 -16.50 16.94 -20.43
CA GLU A 57 -15.94 15.69 -20.96
C GLU A 57 -14.42 15.75 -21.02
N TYR A 58 -13.77 14.62 -20.80
CA TYR A 58 -12.33 14.48 -20.93
C TYR A 58 -11.87 14.63 -22.38
N ILE A 59 -10.70 15.24 -22.55
CA ILE A 59 -10.05 15.42 -23.86
C ILE A 59 -8.98 14.35 -24.01
N ASN A 60 -8.98 13.63 -25.14
CA ASN A 60 -7.97 12.63 -25.50
C ASN A 60 -7.71 11.55 -24.42
N LEU A 61 -8.75 11.15 -23.70
CA LEU A 61 -8.66 10.12 -22.68
C LEU A 61 -9.25 8.80 -23.18
N ASP A 62 -8.42 7.76 -23.26
CA ASP A 62 -8.84 6.38 -23.49
C ASP A 62 -8.76 5.56 -22.20
N PHE A 63 -9.64 4.57 -22.04
CA PHE A 63 -9.61 3.63 -20.93
C PHE A 63 -8.25 2.92 -20.79
N ALA A 64 -7.61 2.57 -21.90
CA ALA A 64 -6.31 1.91 -21.93
C ALA A 64 -5.23 2.71 -21.18
N TYR A 65 -5.28 4.05 -21.24
CA TYR A 65 -4.31 4.89 -20.55
C TYR A 65 -4.48 4.84 -19.03
N LEU A 66 -5.73 4.79 -18.57
CA LEU A 66 -6.02 4.63 -17.14
C LEU A 66 -5.58 3.25 -16.65
N GLN A 67 -5.85 2.22 -17.46
CA GLN A 67 -5.42 0.85 -17.18
C GLN A 67 -3.90 0.78 -17.07
N GLU A 68 -3.17 1.35 -18.03
CA GLU A 68 -1.71 1.35 -18.05
C GLU A 68 -1.12 2.09 -16.84
N LEU A 69 -1.63 3.28 -16.51
CA LEU A 69 -1.21 4.01 -15.30
C LEU A 69 -1.45 3.20 -14.03
N SER A 70 -2.57 2.47 -13.95
CA SER A 70 -2.85 1.58 -12.82
C SER A 70 -1.86 0.42 -12.72
N THR A 71 -1.44 -0.12 -13.85
CA THR A 71 -0.45 -1.20 -13.94
C THR A 71 0.94 -0.71 -13.56
N ILE A 72 1.36 0.46 -14.07
CA ILE A 72 2.64 1.09 -13.73
C ILE A 72 2.70 1.41 -12.23
N ASP A 73 1.65 2.00 -11.64
CA ASP A 73 1.58 2.23 -10.19
C ASP A 73 1.76 0.94 -9.40
N MET A 74 1.18 -0.15 -9.89
CA MET A 74 1.33 -1.46 -9.28
C MET A 74 2.77 -1.95 -9.30
N HIS A 75 3.41 -1.95 -10.45
CA HIS A 75 4.80 -2.38 -10.56
C HIS A 75 5.73 -1.49 -9.72
N LEU A 76 5.55 -0.17 -9.78
CA LEU A 76 6.35 0.77 -9.01
C LEU A 76 6.24 0.51 -7.51
N ARG A 77 5.04 0.30 -6.99
CA ARG A 77 4.84 -0.02 -5.56
C ARG A 77 5.53 -1.31 -5.15
N TYR A 78 5.46 -2.36 -5.97
CA TYR A 78 6.14 -3.61 -5.66
C TYR A 78 7.66 -3.48 -5.71
N LEU A 79 8.18 -2.69 -6.65
CA LEU A 79 9.60 -2.37 -6.72
C LEU A 79 10.07 -1.60 -5.47
N ILE A 80 9.36 -0.53 -5.11
CA ILE A 80 9.66 0.26 -3.91
C ILE A 80 9.59 -0.61 -2.66
N LEU A 81 8.58 -1.49 -2.56
CA LEU A 81 8.45 -2.39 -1.43
C LEU A 81 9.66 -3.32 -1.29
N GLN A 82 10.15 -3.91 -2.39
CA GLN A 82 11.37 -4.70 -2.39
C GLN A 82 12.58 -3.89 -1.92
N MET A 83 12.77 -2.70 -2.48
CA MET A 83 13.87 -1.82 -2.06
C MET A 83 13.79 -1.44 -0.57
N CYS A 84 12.59 -1.17 -0.07
CA CYS A 84 12.40 -0.87 1.36
C CYS A 84 12.76 -2.05 2.25
N LEU A 85 12.42 -3.28 1.86
CA LEU A 85 12.77 -4.49 2.61
C LEU A 85 14.29 -4.70 2.65
N ASP A 86 14.97 -4.47 1.52
CA ASP A 86 16.44 -4.58 1.44
C ASP A 86 17.13 -3.51 2.29
N VAL A 87 16.67 -2.25 2.21
CA VAL A 87 17.19 -1.15 3.03
C VAL A 87 16.92 -1.39 4.51
N GLU A 88 15.72 -1.84 4.87
CA GLU A 88 15.38 -2.18 6.26
C GLU A 88 16.30 -3.28 6.80
N HIS A 89 16.54 -4.33 6.01
CA HIS A 89 17.45 -5.40 6.40
C HIS A 89 18.90 -4.92 6.57
N ALA A 90 19.41 -4.12 5.62
CA ALA A 90 20.75 -3.55 5.68
C ALA A 90 20.94 -2.63 6.88
N LEU A 91 19.93 -1.81 7.20
CA LEU A 91 19.95 -0.93 8.37
C LEU A 91 19.91 -1.72 9.69
N LYS A 92 19.06 -2.75 9.78
CA LYS A 92 18.98 -3.60 10.98
C LYS A 92 20.30 -4.34 11.25
N THR A 93 20.86 -4.96 10.22
CA THR A 93 22.13 -5.69 10.35
C THR A 93 23.27 -4.76 10.75
N LYS A 94 23.33 -3.55 10.17
CA LYS A 94 24.30 -2.53 10.58
C LYS A 94 24.09 -2.08 12.02
N LEU A 95 22.86 -1.78 12.42
CA LEU A 95 22.53 -1.37 13.79
C LEU A 95 22.93 -2.44 14.81
N LEU A 96 22.63 -3.71 14.53
CA LEU A 96 23.00 -4.83 15.40
C LEU A 96 24.51 -4.93 15.56
N LYS A 97 25.25 -4.81 14.45
CA LYS A 97 26.71 -4.82 14.47
C LYS A 97 27.29 -3.66 15.29
N ASP A 98 26.77 -2.44 15.11
CA ASP A 98 27.24 -1.27 15.83
C ASP A 98 26.98 -1.40 17.36
N ILE A 99 25.93 -2.12 17.76
CA ILE A 99 25.65 -2.45 19.18
C ILE A 99 26.60 -3.55 19.68
N GLU A 100 26.80 -4.62 18.91
CA GLU A 100 27.68 -5.74 19.27
C GLU A 100 29.15 -5.30 19.41
N ASP A 101 29.61 -4.41 18.53
CA ASP A 101 30.99 -3.90 18.53
C ASP A 101 31.23 -2.83 19.62
N ASN A 102 30.20 -2.38 20.35
CA ASN A 102 30.33 -1.37 21.41
C ASN A 102 30.28 -2.02 22.82
N PRO A 103 31.42 -2.20 23.51
CA PRO A 103 31.45 -2.84 24.82
C PRO A 103 30.75 -2.04 25.94
N GLU A 104 30.46 -0.75 25.72
CA GLU A 104 29.78 0.12 26.68
C GLU A 104 28.24 0.11 26.50
N GLU A 105 27.71 -0.58 25.49
CA GLU A 105 26.28 -0.62 25.19
C GLU A 105 25.65 -1.97 25.60
N ASP A 106 24.53 -1.92 26.32
CA ASP A 106 23.69 -3.10 26.59
C ASP A 106 22.45 -3.05 25.69
N GLY A 107 22.41 -3.92 24.68
CA GLY A 107 21.28 -4.04 23.75
C GLY A 107 19.93 -4.27 24.44
N TYR A 108 19.89 -4.90 25.62
CA TYR A 108 18.66 -5.07 26.40
C TYR A 108 18.21 -3.77 27.07
N ASP A 109 19.15 -2.92 27.48
CA ASP A 109 18.81 -1.62 28.08
C ASP A 109 18.21 -0.66 27.05
N ILE A 110 18.66 -0.71 25.80
CA ILE A 110 18.05 0.04 24.68
C ILE A 110 16.56 -0.26 24.59
N ILE A 111 16.19 -1.55 24.53
CA ILE A 111 14.79 -1.97 24.46
C ILE A 111 14.04 -1.54 25.72
N ARG A 112 14.63 -1.75 26.90
CA ARG A 112 14.01 -1.37 28.19
C ARG A 112 13.65 0.13 28.18
N ARG A 113 14.59 0.99 27.81
CA ARG A 113 14.38 2.45 27.70
C ARG A 113 13.32 2.79 26.66
N PHE A 114 13.31 2.10 25.52
CA PHE A 114 12.31 2.31 24.47
C PHE A 114 10.89 1.98 24.95
N VAL A 115 10.68 0.80 25.53
CA VAL A 115 9.34 0.37 25.96
C VAL A 115 8.84 1.14 27.18
N THR A 116 9.74 1.58 28.06
CA THR A 116 9.40 2.49 29.18
C THR A 116 9.02 3.88 28.69
N LYS A 117 9.72 4.42 27.68
CA LYS A 117 9.41 5.75 27.13
C LYS A 117 8.15 5.75 26.27
N TYR A 118 7.88 4.67 25.54
CA TYR A 118 6.77 4.57 24.60
C TYR A 118 5.78 3.49 25.02
N GLU A 119 4.95 3.80 26.02
CA GLU A 119 3.97 2.87 26.61
C GLU A 119 3.05 2.22 25.58
N ARG A 120 2.64 2.98 24.54
CA ARG A 120 1.80 2.47 23.44
C ARG A 120 2.46 1.31 22.68
N SER A 121 3.78 1.36 22.49
CA SER A 121 4.54 0.28 21.84
C SER A 121 4.51 -0.98 22.71
N CYS A 122 4.66 -0.81 24.03
CA CYS A 122 4.61 -1.89 25.01
C CYS A 122 3.22 -2.57 25.03
N GLN A 123 2.15 -1.76 25.03
CA GLN A 123 0.76 -2.24 24.96
C GLN A 123 0.49 -3.00 23.64
N ASN A 124 1.04 -2.54 22.52
CA ASN A 124 0.91 -3.23 21.24
C ASN A 124 1.62 -4.59 21.26
N ILE A 125 2.84 -4.68 21.80
CA ILE A 125 3.55 -5.96 21.98
C ILE A 125 2.69 -6.92 22.81
N GLN A 126 2.14 -6.47 23.94
CA GLN A 126 1.28 -7.31 24.78
C GLN A 126 0.00 -7.79 24.08
N LYS A 127 -0.62 -6.96 23.22
CA LYS A 127 -1.79 -7.37 22.42
C LYS A 127 -1.49 -8.54 21.50
N HIS A 128 -0.26 -8.65 21.01
CA HIS A 128 0.16 -9.76 20.16
C HIS A 128 0.41 -11.07 20.92
N LYS A 129 0.31 -11.08 22.27
CA LYS A 129 0.41 -12.31 23.08
C LYS A 129 -0.70 -13.32 22.76
N SER A 130 -1.86 -12.85 22.31
CA SER A 130 -2.95 -13.75 21.87
C SER A 130 -2.66 -14.40 20.50
N SER A 131 -1.75 -13.83 19.71
CA SER A 131 -1.41 -14.38 18.38
C SER A 131 -0.60 -15.66 18.50
N GLU A 132 -0.88 -16.64 17.63
CA GLU A 132 -0.16 -17.91 17.61
C GLU A 132 1.33 -17.77 17.28
N TYR A 133 1.66 -16.78 16.44
CA TYR A 133 3.02 -16.51 15.99
C TYR A 133 3.90 -15.84 17.08
N CYS A 134 3.39 -14.81 17.76
CA CYS A 134 4.21 -14.03 18.70
C CYS A 134 4.15 -14.52 20.15
N ARG A 135 3.16 -15.34 20.54
CA ARG A 135 2.93 -15.74 21.94
C ARG A 135 4.18 -16.29 22.63
N LYS A 136 4.80 -17.31 22.03
CA LYS A 136 5.98 -17.98 22.60
C LYS A 136 7.18 -17.04 22.75
N LEU A 137 7.37 -16.14 21.80
CA LEU A 137 8.46 -15.15 21.84
C LEU A 137 8.22 -14.11 22.94
N ILE A 138 7.00 -13.59 23.03
CA ILE A 138 6.64 -12.60 24.05
C ILE A 138 6.74 -13.21 25.45
N GLU A 139 6.23 -14.43 25.66
CA GLU A 139 6.32 -15.10 26.96
C GLU A 139 7.75 -15.40 27.39
N LYS A 140 8.64 -15.72 26.44
CA LYS A 140 10.05 -16.02 26.75
C LYS A 140 10.84 -14.78 27.14
N TYR A 141 10.61 -13.66 26.46
CA TYR A 141 11.47 -12.48 26.58
C TYR A 141 10.85 -11.31 27.33
N TYR A 142 9.55 -11.30 27.64
CA TYR A 142 8.96 -10.20 28.39
C TYR A 142 9.49 -10.11 29.85
N PRO A 143 9.83 -8.91 30.37
CA PRO A 143 9.83 -7.59 29.72
C PRO A 143 11.14 -7.23 29.00
N TYR A 144 12.15 -8.10 29.05
CA TYR A 144 13.51 -7.89 28.53
C TYR A 144 13.71 -8.48 27.12
N PHE A 145 13.20 -7.77 26.12
CA PHE A 145 13.39 -8.22 24.73
C PHE A 145 14.82 -7.97 24.25
N PRO A 146 15.40 -8.91 23.50
CA PRO A 146 16.63 -8.63 22.77
C PRO A 146 16.37 -7.55 21.71
N VAL A 147 17.42 -6.80 21.39
CA VAL A 147 17.44 -5.83 20.27
C VAL A 147 17.32 -6.55 18.93
#